data_AF-W1Y900-F1
#
_entry.id   AF-W1Y900-F1
#
_cell.length_a   1.000
_cell.length_b   1.000
_cell.length_c   1.000
_cell.angle_alpha   90.00
_cell.angle_beta   90.00
_cell.angle_gamma   90.00
#
_symmetry.space_group_name_H-M   'P 1'
#
loop_
_entity.id
_entity.type
_entity.pdbx_description
1 polymer ?
#
loop_
_entity_poly.entity_id
_entity_poly.type
_entity_poly.pdbx_seq_one_letter_code
_entity_poly.pdbx_strand_id
1 'polypeptide(L)'
;CLIHISRNLASKVKRADRAVILEQFKTIYRAENLEMAGQALEDFLAEWKPKYRKVMESLENTDNLLTFYQFPYQIWHSMYSTNLIESLNKEIK
;
A
#
# COMPACT_ATOMS: atom_id res chain seq x y z
N CYS A 1 3.75 6.04 4.27
CA CYS A 1 4.71 5.28 3.42
C CYS A 1 4.19 3.86 3.21
N LEU A 2 4.15 3.37 1.97
CA LEU A 2 3.62 2.04 1.65
C LEU A 2 4.38 0.90 2.33
N ILE A 3 5.68 1.07 2.56
CA ILE A 3 6.51 0.14 3.34
C ILE A 3 5.99 -0.03 4.78
N HIS A 4 5.54 1.04 5.44
CA HIS A 4 4.95 0.95 6.78
C HIS A 4 3.62 0.20 6.75
N ILE A 5 2.82 0.42 5.71
CA ILE A 5 1.53 -0.27 5.52
C ILE A 5 1.76 -1.76 5.28
N SER A 6 2.69 -2.14 4.39
CA SER A 6 3.09 -3.53 4.17
C SER A 6 3.59 -4.20 5.46
N ARG A 7 4.43 -3.52 6.25
CA ARG A 7 4.91 -4.04 7.54
C ARG A 7 3.77 -4.20 8.56
N ASN A 8 2.83 -3.26 8.60
CA ASN A 8 1.66 -3.34 9.47
C ASN A 8 0.76 -4.52 9.06
N LEU A 9 0.44 -4.67 7.77
CA LEU A 9 -0.29 -5.82 7.22
C LEU A 9 0.39 -7.13 7.62
N ALA A 10 1.69 -7.26 7.34
CA ALA A 10 2.49 -8.42 7.68
C ALA A 10 2.49 -8.80 9.18
N SER A 11 2.36 -7.81 10.07
CA SER A 11 2.34 -8.00 11.52
C SER A 11 0.96 -8.42 12.05
N LYS A 12 -0.12 -8.09 11.33
CA LYS A 12 -1.51 -8.36 11.75
C LYS A 12 -2.14 -9.59 11.11
N VAL A 13 -1.48 -10.20 10.13
CA VAL A 13 -1.97 -11.38 9.40
C VAL A 13 -1.23 -12.65 9.82
N LYS A 14 -1.83 -13.81 9.55
CA LYS A 14 -1.19 -15.10 9.86
C LYS A 14 0.00 -15.33 8.93
N ARG A 15 1.02 -16.04 9.42
CA ARG A 15 2.24 -16.34 8.64
C ARG A 15 1.95 -17.05 7.32
N ALA A 16 0.96 -17.93 7.29
CA ALA A 16 0.54 -18.66 6.09
C ALA A 16 -0.05 -17.74 5.01
N ASP A 17 -0.83 -16.75 5.42
CA ASP A 17 -1.50 -15.80 4.51
C ASP A 17 -0.61 -14.60 4.14
N ARG A 18 0.46 -14.35 4.92
CA ARG A 18 1.32 -13.16 4.78
C ARG A 18 1.94 -13.01 3.39
N ALA A 19 2.44 -14.08 2.78
CA ALA A 19 3.08 -14.00 1.46
C ALA A 19 2.07 -13.56 0.39
N VAL A 20 0.89 -14.19 0.38
CA VAL A 20 -0.19 -13.91 -0.56
C VAL A 20 -0.70 -12.48 -0.37
N ILE A 21 -0.99 -12.07 0.86
CA ILE A 21 -1.47 -10.73 1.17
C ILE A 21 -0.49 -9.64 0.74
N LEU A 22 0.81 -9.84 0.97
CA LEU A 22 1.84 -8.87 0.59
C LEU A 22 2.02 -8.79 -0.93
N GLU A 23 1.90 -9.91 -1.63
CA GLU A 23 1.98 -9.94 -3.10
C GLU A 23 0.78 -9.24 -3.73
N GLN A 24 -0.43 -9.54 -3.26
CA GLN A 24 -1.64 -8.86 -3.72
C GLN A 24 -1.59 -7.35 -3.41
N PHE A 25 -1.17 -6.99 -2.20
CA PHE A 25 -0.99 -5.59 -1.83
C PHE A 25 0.02 -4.87 -2.73
N LYS A 26 1.07 -5.58 -3.19
CA LYS A 26 2.03 -5.06 -4.15
C LYS A 26 1.44 -4.80 -5.52
N THR A 27 0.50 -5.62 -5.96
CA THR A 27 -0.24 -5.40 -7.21
C THR A 27 -1.10 -4.15 -7.15
N ILE A 28 -1.77 -3.89 -6.02
CA ILE A 28 -2.61 -2.69 -5.83
C ILE A 28 -1.82 -1.42 -6.10
N TYR A 29 -0.67 -1.25 -5.42
CA TYR A 29 0.10 -0.03 -5.56
C TYR A 29 1.00 0.00 -6.80
N ARG A 30 1.16 -1.12 -7.52
CA ARG A 30 1.84 -1.17 -8.83
C ARG A 30 0.89 -1.09 -10.00
N ALA A 31 -0.41 -0.96 -9.77
CA ALA A 31 -1.38 -0.84 -10.84
C ALA A 31 -1.06 0.38 -11.72
N GLU A 32 -1.39 0.28 -13.01
CA GLU A 32 -1.01 1.31 -14.00
C GLU A 32 -1.74 2.63 -13.78
N ASN A 33 -2.95 2.58 -13.23
CA ASN A 33 -3.85 3.74 -13.11
C ASN A 33 -4.60 3.71 -11.77
N LEU A 34 -5.09 4.88 -11.34
CA LEU A 34 -5.89 5.03 -10.11
C LEU A 34 -7.12 4.11 -10.10
N GLU A 35 -7.82 4.00 -11.24
CA GLU A 35 -9.01 3.15 -11.35
C GLU A 35 -8.68 1.67 -11.12
N MET A 36 -7.61 1.17 -11.74
CA MET A 36 -7.16 -0.21 -11.55
C MET A 36 -6.69 -0.47 -10.11
N ALA A 37 -6.00 0.50 -9.52
CA ALA A 37 -5.55 0.43 -8.13
C ALA A 37 -6.75 0.42 -7.16
N GLY A 38 -7.76 1.25 -7.42
CA GLY A 38 -9.01 1.30 -6.67
C GLY A 38 -9.77 -0.02 -6.75
N GLN A 39 -9.94 -0.58 -7.94
CA GLN A 39 -10.62 -1.85 -8.12
C GLN A 39 -9.88 -3.01 -7.45
N ALA A 40 -8.55 -3.06 -7.59
CA ALA A 40 -7.71 -4.07 -6.94
C ALA A 40 -7.75 -3.94 -5.40
N LEU A 41 -7.83 -2.71 -4.88
CA LEU A 41 -7.99 -2.46 -3.45
C LEU A 41 -9.35 -2.94 -2.94
N GLU A 42 -10.42 -2.67 -3.68
CA GLU A 42 -11.77 -3.11 -3.33
C GLU A 42 -11.87 -4.64 -3.29
N ASP A 43 -11.34 -5.32 -4.31
CA ASP A 43 -11.32 -6.79 -4.40
C ASP A 43 -10.49 -7.40 -3.25
N PHE A 44 -9.30 -6.83 -2.99
CA PHE A 44 -8.46 -7.23 -1.88
C PHE A 44 -9.15 -7.04 -0.51
N LEU A 45 -9.86 -5.93 -0.32
CA LEU A 45 -10.63 -5.70 0.90
C LEU A 45 -11.77 -6.70 1.00
N ALA A 46 -12.51 -6.97 -0.08
CA ALA A 46 -13.60 -7.93 -0.08
C ALA A 46 -13.12 -9.36 0.29
N GLU A 47 -11.97 -9.78 -0.23
CA GLU A 47 -11.38 -11.09 0.05
C GLU A 47 -10.92 -11.21 1.52
N TRP A 48 -10.22 -10.20 2.04
CA TRP A 48 -9.53 -10.32 3.33
C TRP A 48 -10.25 -9.68 4.52
N LYS A 49 -11.18 -8.74 4.32
CA LYS A 49 -12.00 -8.12 5.38
C LYS A 49 -12.78 -9.12 6.23
N PRO A 50 -13.33 -10.25 5.72
CA PRO A 50 -13.96 -11.25 6.61
C PRO A 50 -12.97 -11.93 7.54
N LYS A 51 -11.71 -12.12 7.13
CA LYS A 51 -10.67 -12.83 7.89
C LYS A 51 -9.85 -11.89 8.79
N TYR A 52 -9.67 -10.64 8.37
CA TYR A 52 -8.77 -9.65 8.96
C TYR A 52 -9.40 -8.26 9.07
N ARG A 53 -10.67 -8.20 9.48
CA ARG A 53 -11.49 -6.98 9.54
C ARG A 53 -10.74 -5.74 10.01
N LYS A 54 -10.13 -5.77 11.20
CA LYS A 54 -9.50 -4.59 11.82
C LYS A 54 -8.34 -3.99 11.02
N VAL A 55 -7.50 -4.82 10.38
CA VAL A 55 -6.39 -4.30 9.55
C VAL A 55 -6.87 -3.85 8.18
N MET A 56 -7.91 -4.50 7.65
CA MET A 56 -8.52 -4.11 6.37
C MET A 56 -9.31 -2.81 6.49
N GLU A 57 -10.06 -2.60 7.58
CA GLU A 57 -10.71 -1.31 7.87
C GLU A 57 -9.68 -0.20 8.07
N SER A 58 -8.56 -0.48 8.75
CA SER A 58 -7.47 0.49 8.90
C SER A 58 -6.82 0.84 7.56
N LEU A 59 -6.76 -0.13 6.63
CA LEU A 59 -6.24 0.09 5.29
C LEU A 59 -7.20 0.93 4.44
N GLU A 60 -8.50 0.62 4.49
CA GLU A 60 -9.58 1.36 3.84
C GLU A 60 -9.65 2.82 4.31
N ASN A 61 -9.48 3.06 5.62
CA ASN A 61 -9.41 4.41 6.19
C ASN A 61 -8.09 5.13 5.91
N THR A 62 -7.10 4.48 5.29
CA THR A 62 -5.87 5.15 4.89
C THR A 62 -6.13 5.95 3.61
N ASP A 63 -6.70 7.14 3.78
CA ASP A 63 -7.08 8.10 2.73
C ASP A 63 -5.93 8.40 1.73
N ASN A 64 -4.68 8.21 2.18
CA ASN A 64 -3.48 8.51 1.42
C ASN A 64 -2.94 7.34 0.57
N LEU A 65 -3.60 6.17 0.56
CA LEU A 65 -3.06 4.99 -0.13
C LEU A 65 -2.97 5.21 -1.64
N LEU A 66 -3.98 5.84 -2.23
CA LEU A 66 -4.09 6.02 -3.69
C LEU A 66 -3.84 7.47 -4.14
N THR A 67 -3.74 8.42 -3.21
CA THR A 67 -3.47 9.84 -3.49
C THR A 67 -2.18 10.06 -4.27
N PHE A 68 -1.23 9.12 -4.21
CA PHE A 68 0.00 9.21 -4.98
C PHE A 68 -0.19 9.14 -6.50
N TYR A 69 -1.29 8.54 -6.97
CA TYR A 69 -1.63 8.49 -8.40
C TYR A 69 -1.92 9.87 -8.98
N GLN A 70 -2.18 10.88 -8.13
CA GLN A 70 -2.36 12.28 -8.57
C GLN A 70 -1.02 12.95 -8.92
N PHE A 71 0.11 12.36 -8.53
CA PHE A 71 1.45 12.84 -8.87
C PHE A 71 1.95 12.18 -10.16
N PRO A 72 2.89 12.81 -10.90
CA PRO A 72 3.44 12.21 -12.11
C PRO A 72 4.19 10.89 -11.82
N TYR A 73 4.10 9.95 -12.77
CA TYR A 73 4.69 8.60 -12.70
C TYR A 73 6.16 8.57 -12.26
N GLN A 74 6.92 9.59 -12.64
CA GLN A 74 8.33 9.75 -12.28
C GLN A 74 8.58 9.78 -10.76
N ILE A 75 7.58 10.17 -9.97
CA ILE A 75 7.66 10.27 -8.51
C ILE A 75 7.18 8.97 -7.83
N TRP A 76 6.39 8.14 -8.52
CA TRP A 76 5.84 6.90 -7.95
C TRP A 76 6.95 5.96 -7.50
N HIS A 77 8.03 5.85 -8.29
CA HIS A 77 9.16 4.98 -7.96
C HIS A 77 9.85 5.38 -6.63
N SER A 78 9.81 6.67 -6.30
CA SER A 78 10.31 7.24 -5.04
C SER A 78 9.37 7.03 -3.84
N MET A 79 8.10 6.72 -4.09
CA MET A 79 7.08 6.46 -3.05
C MET A 79 7.13 5.02 -2.54
N TYR A 80 7.53 4.06 -3.40
CA TYR A 80 7.76 2.66 -3.02
C TYR A 80 9.22 2.38 -2.67
N SER A 81 10.18 3.16 -3.20
CA SER A 81 11.58 3.08 -2.80
C SER A 81 11.77 3.73 -1.42
N THR A 82 12.34 2.98 -0.48
CA THR A 82 12.76 3.48 0.83
C THR A 82 13.76 4.66 0.76
N ASN A 83 14.38 4.90 -0.40
CA ASN A 83 15.55 5.77 -0.54
C ASN A 83 15.24 7.28 -0.62
N LEU A 84 14.06 7.73 -1.08
CA LEU A 84 13.86 9.18 -1.28
C LEU A 84 13.36 9.93 -0.03
N ILE A 85 12.63 9.27 0.87
CA ILE A 85 12.14 9.92 2.11
C ILE A 85 13.31 10.28 3.04
N GLU A 86 14.37 9.47 3.05
CA GLU A 86 15.61 9.80 3.75
C GLU A 86 16.39 10.93 3.04
N SER A 87 16.38 10.98 1.71
CA SER A 87 17.09 12.02 0.95
C SER A 87 16.40 13.39 1.02
N LEU A 88 15.06 13.43 1.01
CA LEU A 88 14.29 14.68 1.17
C LEU A 88 14.38 15.26 2.59
N ASN A 89 14.62 14.44 3.62
CA ASN A 89 14.90 14.93 4.98
C ASN A 89 16.33 15.49 5.13
N LYS A 90 17.24 15.24 4.17
CA LYS A 90 18.61 15.78 4.20
C LYS A 90 18.74 17.14 3.53
N GLU A 91 17.83 17.52 2.63
CA GLU A 91 17.84 18.86 2.00
C GLU A 91 17.11 19.94 2.82
N ILE A 92 16.36 19.55 3.86
CA ILE A 92 15.76 20.47 4.84
C ILE A 92 16.60 20.47 6.12
N LYS A 93 17.90 20.74 6.01
CA LYS A 93 18.75 21.06 7.15
C LYS A 93 19.79 22.12 6.80
#